data_AF-A0A518ARN0-F1
#
_entry.id   AF-A0A518ARN0-F1
#
_cell.length_a   1.000
_cell.length_b   1.000
_cell.length_c   1.000
_cell.angle_alpha   90.00
_cell.angle_beta   90.00
_cell.angle_gamma   90.00
#
_symmetry.space_group_name_H-M   'P 1'
#
loop_
_entity.id
_entity.type
_entity.pdbx_description
1 polymer ?
#
loop_
_entity_poly.entity_id
_entity_poly.type
_entity_poly.pdbx_seq_one_letter_code
_entity_poly.pdbx_strand_id
1 'polypeptide(L)' 'MPRLYPRPPKQCQREPFSRATRERAKRVDRDEAERLIREHLPNMAEALLATWPTGEPIGPACESALLGIVEDCEL' A
#
# COMPACT_ATOMS: atom_id res chain seq x y z
N MET A 1 0.29 -44.55 19.23
CA MET A 1 0.98 -43.27 19.47
C MET A 1 0.55 -42.28 18.37
N PRO A 2 -0.40 -41.35 18.60
CA PRO A 2 -0.77 -40.38 17.58
C PRO A 2 0.34 -39.33 17.45
N ARG A 3 0.83 -39.13 16.22
CA ARG A 3 1.84 -38.10 15.91
C ARG A 3 1.20 -36.72 16.06
N LEU A 4 1.39 -36.09 17.22
CA LEU A 4 1.15 -34.66 17.40
C LEU A 4 2.20 -33.89 16.59
N TYR A 5 1.89 -33.61 15.32
CA TYR A 5 2.61 -32.56 14.61
C TYR A 5 2.11 -31.21 15.16
N PRO A 6 2.97 -30.40 15.80
CA PRO A 6 2.58 -29.05 16.17
C PRO A 6 2.20 -28.29 14.90
N ARG A 7 1.02 -27.66 14.88
CA ARG A 7 0.64 -26.76 13.79
C ARG A 7 1.72 -25.68 13.67
N PRO A 8 2.15 -25.30 12.45
CA PRO A 8 3.10 -24.21 12.30
C PRO A 8 2.54 -22.99 13.04
N PRO A 9 3.39 -22.25 13.78
CA PRO A 9 2.94 -21.07 14.51
C PRO A 9 2.22 -20.18 13.52
N LYS A 10 1.01 -19.70 13.89
CA LYS A 10 0.35 -18.62 13.15
C LYS A 10 1.41 -17.53 13.04
N GLN A 11 1.98 -17.34 11.84
CA GLN A 11 2.67 -16.11 11.53
C GLN A 11 1.62 -15.04 11.78
N CYS A 12 1.74 -14.34 12.91
CA CYS A 12 1.09 -13.05 13.07
C CYS A 12 1.64 -12.24 11.90
N GLN A 13 0.89 -12.20 10.80
CA GLN A 13 1.20 -11.36 9.66
C GLN A 13 1.15 -9.95 10.23
N ARG A 14 2.31 -9.42 10.62
CA ARG A 14 2.44 -8.01 10.97
C ARG A 14 1.91 -7.29 9.75
N GLU A 15 0.88 -6.49 9.96
CA GLU A 15 0.38 -5.66 8.87
C GLU A 15 1.56 -4.83 8.37
N PRO A 16 1.82 -4.81 7.05
CA PRO A 16 3.02 -4.20 6.49
C PRO A 16 3.10 -2.69 6.75
N PHE A 17 1.95 -2.06 7.06
CA PHE A 17 1.83 -0.62 7.27
C PHE A 17 1.10 -0.34 8.58
N SER A 18 1.52 0.72 9.28
CA SER A 18 0.85 1.15 10.51
C SER A 18 -0.58 1.65 10.27
N ARG A 19 -1.44 1.58 11.29
CA ARG A 19 -2.80 2.17 11.24
C ARG A 19 -2.75 3.68 10.96
N ALA A 20 -1.75 4.38 11.49
CA ALA A 20 -1.57 5.81 11.25
C ALA A 20 -1.26 6.10 9.77
N THR A 21 -0.36 5.30 9.16
CA THR A 21 -0.03 5.37 7.73
C THR A 21 -1.28 5.23 6.86
N ARG A 22 -2.15 4.25 7.17
CA ARG A 22 -3.41 4.06 6.43
C ARG A 22 -4.38 5.23 6.57
N GLU A 23 -4.52 5.78 7.76
CA GLU A 23 -5.39 6.94 7.98
C GLU A 23 -4.88 8.19 7.28
N ARG A 24 -3.56 8.35 7.14
CA ARG A 24 -2.95 9.43 6.37
C ARG A 24 -3.15 9.23 4.87
N ALA A 25 -2.89 8.03 4.35
CA ALA A 25 -3.10 7.71 2.93
C ALA A 25 -4.56 7.91 2.48
N LYS A 26 -5.56 7.65 3.34
CA LYS A 26 -6.98 7.92 3.04
C LYS A 26 -7.32 9.41 2.88
N ARG A 27 -6.51 10.31 3.44
CA ARG A 27 -6.70 11.77 3.34
C ARG A 27 -6.05 12.36 2.10
N VAL A 28 -5.24 11.57 1.39
CA VAL A 28 -4.57 12.01 0.18
C VAL A 28 -5.57 11.96 -0.97
N ASP A 29 -5.85 13.11 -1.55
CA ASP A 29 -6.70 13.22 -2.74
C ASP A 29 -6.03 12.57 -3.95
N ARG A 30 -6.82 12.23 -4.97
CA ARG A 30 -6.33 11.55 -6.17
C ARG A 30 -5.16 12.30 -6.82
N ASP A 31 -5.32 13.59 -7.07
CA ASP A 31 -4.29 14.40 -7.75
C ASP A 31 -2.99 14.43 -6.93
N GLU A 32 -3.09 14.46 -5.61
CA GLU A 32 -1.92 14.43 -4.73
C GLU A 32 -1.28 13.04 -4.69
N ALA A 33 -2.07 11.96 -4.70
CA ALA A 33 -1.57 10.60 -4.82
C ALA A 33 -0.87 10.38 -6.17
N GLU A 34 -1.43 10.87 -7.28
CA GLU A 34 -0.80 10.78 -8.60
C GLU A 34 0.53 11.56 -8.64
N ARG A 35 0.56 12.77 -8.04
CA ARG A 35 1.79 13.56 -7.91
C ARG A 35 2.85 12.81 -7.11
N LEU A 36 2.49 12.30 -5.93
CA LEU A 36 3.40 11.55 -5.05
C LEU A 36 3.94 10.29 -5.73
N ILE A 37 3.09 9.54 -6.44
CA ILE A 37 3.51 8.36 -7.18
C ILE A 37 4.49 8.73 -8.31
N ARG A 38 4.23 9.80 -9.06
CA ARG A 38 5.14 10.28 -10.12
C ARG A 38 6.48 10.78 -9.57
N GLU A 39 6.46 11.42 -8.40
CA GLU A 39 7.66 11.97 -7.74
C GLU A 39 8.53 10.88 -7.12
N HIS A 40 7.94 9.97 -6.35
CA HIS A 40 8.68 8.95 -5.61
C HIS A 40 8.92 7.66 -6.39
N LEU A 41 8.05 7.34 -7.37
CA LEU A 41 8.13 6.12 -8.17
C LEU A 41 8.11 6.42 -9.67
N PRO A 42 8.98 7.30 -10.21
CA PRO A 42 8.90 7.77 -11.59
C PRO A 42 8.97 6.64 -12.63
N ASN A 43 9.72 5.58 -12.34
CA ASN A 43 9.88 4.43 -13.25
C ASN A 43 8.66 3.52 -13.30
N MET A 44 7.80 3.55 -12.27
CA MET A 44 6.62 2.68 -12.15
C MET A 44 5.31 3.47 -12.19
N ALA A 45 5.37 4.81 -12.13
CA ALA A 45 4.21 5.67 -12.03
C ALA A 45 3.21 5.44 -13.15
N GLU A 46 3.66 5.42 -14.41
CA GLU A 46 2.77 5.20 -15.55
C GLU A 46 2.10 3.82 -15.52
N ALA A 47 2.82 2.77 -15.08
CA ALA A 47 2.25 1.44 -14.94
C ALA A 47 1.24 1.35 -13.79
N LEU A 48 1.50 2.02 -12.67
CA LEU A 48 0.59 2.08 -11.52
C LEU A 48 -0.66 2.90 -11.88
N LEU A 49 -0.50 4.09 -12.45
CA LEU A 49 -1.60 4.95 -12.87
C LEU A 49 -2.45 4.31 -13.98
N ALA A 50 -1.86 3.49 -14.84
CA ALA A 50 -2.62 2.68 -15.80
C ALA A 50 -3.57 1.67 -15.12
N THR A 51 -3.25 1.21 -13.90
CA THR A 51 -4.15 0.35 -13.10
C THR A 51 -5.19 1.11 -12.29
N TRP A 52 -5.14 2.45 -12.30
CA TRP A 52 -6.09 3.31 -11.60
C TRP A 52 -6.72 4.34 -12.56
N PRO A 53 -7.70 3.92 -13.38
CA PRO A 53 -8.35 4.79 -14.34
C PRO A 53 -9.14 5.93 -13.67
N THR A 54 -9.34 7.03 -14.39
CA THR A 54 -10.01 8.24 -13.89
C THR A 54 -11.46 7.96 -13.49
N GLY A 55 -11.83 8.29 -12.25
CA GLY A 55 -13.19 8.11 -11.73
C GLY A 55 -13.45 6.79 -10.98
N GLU A 56 -12.45 5.90 -10.91
CA GLU A 56 -12.52 4.68 -10.11
C GLU A 56 -11.83 4.82 -8.74
N PRO A 57 -12.21 4.00 -7.74
CA PRO A 57 -11.49 3.93 -6.47
C PRO A 57 -10.03 3.52 -6.67
N ILE A 58 -9.17 3.87 -5.73
CA ILE A 58 -7.75 3.55 -5.78
C ILE A 58 -7.55 2.02 -5.89
N GLY A 59 -6.82 1.61 -6.92
CA GLY A 59 -6.47 0.20 -7.12
C GLY A 59 -5.53 -0.30 -6.03
N PRO A 60 -5.51 -1.61 -5.72
CA PRO A 60 -4.69 -2.17 -4.64
C PRO A 60 -3.18 -1.95 -4.85
N ALA A 61 -2.73 -1.87 -6.10
CA ALA A 61 -1.35 -1.57 -6.46
C ALA A 61 -0.99 -0.10 -6.15
N CYS A 62 -1.84 0.84 -6.55
CA CYS A 62 -1.68 2.27 -6.22
C CYS A 62 -1.80 2.51 -4.71
N GLU A 63 -2.72 1.82 -4.04
CA GLU A 63 -2.89 1.92 -2.58
C GLU A 63 -1.64 1.45 -1.85
N SER A 64 -1.08 0.30 -2.24
CA SER A 64 0.15 -0.23 -1.64
C SER A 64 1.35 0.69 -1.89
N ALA A 65 1.45 1.27 -3.09
CA ALA A 65 2.49 2.23 -3.43
C ALA A 65 2.35 3.52 -2.59
N LEU A 66 1.13 4.05 -2.47
CA LEU A 66 0.84 5.24 -1.68
C LEU A 66 1.13 5.02 -0.19
N LEU A 67 0.76 3.86 0.35
CA LEU A 67 1.07 3.49 1.73
C LEU A 67 2.58 3.42 1.98
N GLY A 68 3.34 2.88 1.03
CA GLY A 68 4.80 2.86 1.09
C GLY A 68 5.39 4.27 1.10
N ILE A 69 4.91 5.16 0.23
CA ILE A 69 5.38 6.55 0.15
C ILE A 69 5.06 7.31 1.46
N VAL A 70 3.85 7.16 2.00
CA VAL A 70 3.43 7.84 3.24
C VAL A 70 4.17 7.32 4.47
N GLU A 71 4.58 6.04 4.48
CA GLU A 71 5.40 5.48 5.55
C GLU A 71 6.85 5.96 5.47
N ASP A 72 7.43 5.99 4.27
CA ASP A 72 8.82 6.41 4.02
C ASP A 72 9.03 7.91 4.22
N CYS A 73 8.06 8.74 3.81
CA CYS A 73 8.17 10.20 3.90
C CYS A 73 7.85 10.79 5.29
N GLU A 74 7.48 9.97 6.28
CA GLU A 74 6.94 10.39 7.59
C GLU A 74 5.79 11.43 7.53
N LEU A 75 5.20 11.70 6.35
CA LEU A 75 4.06 12.61 6.09
C LEU A 75 2.84 12.21 6.91
#